data_AF-A0A497TBH5-F1
#
_entry.id   AF-A0A497TBH5-F1
#
_cell.length_a   1.000
_cell.length_b   1.000
_cell.length_c   1.000
_cell.angle_alpha   90.00
_cell.angle_beta   90.00
_cell.angle_gamma   90.00
#
_symmetry.space_group_name_H-M   'P 1'
#
loop_
_entity.id
_entity.type
_entity.pdbx_description
1 polymer ?
#
loop_
_entity_poly.entity_id
_entity_poly.type
_entity_poly.pdbx_seq_one_letter_code
_entity_poly.pdbx_strand_id
1 'polypeptide(L)' 'YASVGLDVMEFRLKNHSVLFFVIPNTDNALVAIIPSLANKGLIEVEMENARRRIVEILEGKK' A
#
# COMPACT_ATOMS: atom_id res chain seq x y z
N TYR A 1 -6.00 -11.63 -2.51
CA TYR A 1 -6.00 -10.60 -3.57
C TYR A 1 -7.41 -10.12 -3.77
N ALA A 2 -7.65 -8.82 -4.04
CA ALA A 2 -9.00 -8.36 -4.41
C ALA A 2 -9.51 -9.19 -5.61
N SER A 3 -10.81 -9.41 -5.71
CA SER A 3 -11.44 -10.26 -6.75
C SER A 3 -11.11 -9.84 -8.20
N VAL A 4 -10.53 -8.65 -8.38
CA VAL A 4 -10.14 -8.05 -9.67
C VAL A 4 -8.62 -8.02 -9.90
N GLY A 5 -7.81 -8.62 -9.01
CA GLY A 5 -6.34 -8.59 -9.12
C GLY A 5 -5.70 -7.21 -8.86
N LEU A 6 -6.43 -6.31 -8.21
CA LEU A 6 -5.94 -4.98 -7.85
C LEU A 6 -5.09 -5.06 -6.58
N ASP A 7 -3.76 -4.85 -6.71
CA ASP A 7 -2.82 -4.85 -5.59
C ASP A 7 -2.43 -3.44 -5.14
N VAL A 8 -2.12 -2.57 -6.10
CA VAL A 8 -1.68 -1.21 -5.85
C VAL A 8 -2.41 -0.25 -6.78
N MET A 9 -2.84 0.88 -6.24
CA MET A 9 -3.45 1.98 -7.00
C MET A 9 -2.74 3.29 -6.66
N GLU A 10 -2.27 4.01 -7.68
CA GLU A 10 -1.63 5.32 -7.55
C GLU A 10 -2.53 6.41 -8.16
N PHE A 11 -2.84 7.42 -7.37
CA PHE A 11 -3.40 8.68 -7.87
C PHE A 11 -2.33 9.75 -7.84
N ARG A 12 -2.09 10.38 -9.00
CA ARG A 12 -1.23 11.56 -9.08
C ARG A 12 -2.09 12.81 -8.92
N LEU A 13 -1.80 13.58 -7.90
CA LEU A 13 -2.34 14.92 -7.68
C LEU A 13 -1.34 15.96 -8.19
N LYS A 14 -1.65 17.25 -8.00
CA LYS A 14 -0.80 18.34 -8.50
C LYS A 14 0.63 18.28 -7.96
N ASN A 15 0.78 18.18 -6.65
CA ASN A 15 2.06 18.21 -5.94
C ASN A 15 2.22 17.04 -4.96
N HIS A 16 1.35 16.04 -5.07
CA HIS A 16 1.35 14.85 -4.24
C HIS A 16 0.99 13.62 -5.08
N SER A 17 1.32 12.45 -4.57
CA SER A 17 0.75 11.18 -5.01
C SER A 17 0.06 10.50 -3.83
N VAL A 18 -1.02 9.78 -4.10
CA VAL A 18 -1.70 8.92 -3.13
C VAL A 18 -1.52 7.49 -3.57
N LEU A 19 -0.91 6.67 -2.71
CA LEU A 19 -0.68 5.25 -2.95
C LEU A 19 -1.63 4.44 -2.07
N PHE A 20 -2.34 3.50 -2.67
CA PHE A 20 -3.19 2.52 -1.99
C PHE A 20 -2.58 1.14 -2.18
N PHE A 21 -2.30 0.44 -1.09
CA PHE A 21 -1.86 -0.94 -1.05
C PHE A 21 -2.96 -1.79 -0.44
N VAL A 22 -3.62 -2.62 -1.25
CA VAL A 22 -4.76 -3.41 -0.79
C VAL A 22 -4.26 -4.53 0.12
N ILE A 23 -4.88 -4.67 1.30
CA ILE A 23 -4.61 -5.78 2.20
C ILE A 23 -5.41 -7.00 1.72
N PRO A 24 -4.76 -8.11 1.33
CA PRO A 24 -5.44 -9.28 0.79
C PRO A 24 -6.54 -9.81 1.71
N ASN A 25 -7.66 -10.24 1.12
CA ASN A 25 -8.78 -10.88 1.81
C ASN A 25 -9.45 -9.99 2.88
N THR A 26 -9.30 -8.67 2.73
CA THR A 26 -9.97 -7.67 3.55
C THR A 26 -10.47 -6.53 2.67
N ASP A 27 -11.39 -5.72 3.19
CA ASP A 27 -11.83 -4.47 2.57
C ASP A 27 -10.97 -3.26 3.00
N ASN A 28 -9.74 -3.52 3.47
CA ASN A 28 -8.82 -2.51 3.97
C ASN A 28 -7.66 -2.27 2.99
N ALA A 29 -7.12 -1.05 3.02
CA ALA A 29 -5.90 -0.68 2.31
C ALA A 29 -4.98 0.15 3.19
N LEU A 30 -3.67 -0.02 3.01
CA LEU A 30 -2.67 0.89 3.53
C LEU A 30 -2.54 2.08 2.57
N VAL A 31 -2.65 3.30 3.08
CA VAL A 31 -2.69 4.51 2.26
C VAL A 31 -1.56 5.46 2.65
N ALA A 32 -0.82 5.94 1.66
CA ALA A 32 0.20 6.97 1.83
C ALA A 32 -0.07 8.17 0.92
N ILE A 33 -0.01 9.38 1.50
CA ILE A 33 -0.06 10.64 0.76
C ILE A 33 1.35 11.23 0.81
N ILE A 34 1.99 11.34 -0.34
CA ILE A 34 3.41 11.70 -0.44
C ILE A 34 3.58 12.93 -1.32
N PRO A 35 4.45 13.89 -0.97
CA PRO A 35 4.80 14.99 -1.87
C PRO A 35 5.44 14.46 -3.16
N SER A 36 5.22 15.13 -4.29
CA SER A 36 5.79 14.71 -5.58
C SER A 36 7.32 14.69 -5.62
N LEU A 37 7.98 15.43 -4.71
CA LEU A 37 9.44 15.47 -4.58
C LEU A 37 10.01 14.37 -3.68
N ALA A 38 9.14 13.57 -3.02
CA ALA A 38 9.59 12.50 -2.15
C ALA A 38 10.17 11.32 -2.95
N ASN A 39 11.03 10.52 -2.32
CA ASN A 39 11.52 9.30 -2.91
C ASN A 39 10.43 8.21 -2.91
N LYS A 40 9.60 8.22 -3.95
CA LYS A 40 8.46 7.28 -4.10
C LYS A 40 8.90 5.82 -4.03
N GLY A 41 10.02 5.46 -4.67
CA GLY A 41 10.50 4.07 -4.70
C GLY A 41 10.82 3.54 -3.31
N LEU A 42 11.48 4.35 -2.45
CA LEU A 42 11.75 3.96 -1.06
C LEU A 42 10.44 3.77 -0.27
N ILE A 43 9.46 4.65 -0.49
CA ILE A 43 8.17 4.57 0.19
C ILE A 43 7.39 3.33 -0.24
N GLU A 44 7.37 3.00 -1.53
CA GLU A 44 6.73 1.79 -2.06
C GLU A 44 7.30 0.52 -1.41
N VAL A 45 8.63 0.46 -1.22
CA VAL A 45 9.30 -0.66 -0.54
C VAL A 45 8.86 -0.77 0.92
N GLU A 46 8.89 0.33 1.67
CA GLU A 46 8.47 0.32 3.08
C GLU A 46 6.98 0.00 3.24
N MET A 47 6.14 0.47 2.31
CA MET A 47 4.70 0.16 2.28
C MET A 47 4.45 -1.32 2.05
N GLU A 48 5.18 -1.98 1.14
CA GLU A 48 5.06 -3.42 0.91
C GLU A 48 5.55 -4.24 2.12
N ASN A 49 6.64 -3.82 2.77
CA ASN A 49 7.11 -4.45 3.99
C ASN A 49 6.08 -4.33 5.13
N ALA A 50 5.51 -3.14 5.31
CA ALA A 50 4.45 -2.91 6.29
C ALA A 50 3.20 -3.75 5.98
N ARG A 51 2.80 -3.80 4.70
CA ARG A 51 1.68 -4.64 4.24
C ARG A 51 1.89 -6.10 4.58
N ARG A 52 3.07 -6.66 4.27
CA ARG A 52 3.40 -8.06 4.58
C ARG A 52 3.26 -8.35 6.07
N ARG A 53 3.80 -7.48 6.92
CA ARG A 53 3.74 -7.64 8.37
C ARG A 53 2.32 -7.53 8.92
N ILE A 54 1.48 -6.67 8.35
CA ILE A 54 0.05 -6.61 8.67
C ILE A 54 -0.63 -7.93 8.32
N VAL A 55 -0.37 -8.48 7.12
CA VAL A 55 -0.92 -9.76 6.68
C VAL A 55 -0.50 -10.89 7.62
N GLU A 56 0.78 -10.96 8.01
CA GLU A 56 1.29 -11.96 8.96
C GLU A 56 0.54 -11.91 10.30
N ILE A 57 0.29 -10.71 10.83
CA ILE A 57 -0.48 -10.50 12.07
C ILE A 57 -1.94 -10.97 11.89
N LEU A 58 -2.58 -10.63 10.77
CA LEU A 58 -3.96 -11.02 10.48
C LEU A 58 -4.12 -12.54 10.28
N GLU A 59 -3.13 -13.19 9.67
CA GLU A 59 -3.09 -14.65 9.49
C GLU A 59 -2.69 -15.40 10.77
N GLY A 60 -2.30 -14.69 11.84
CA GLY A 60 -1.88 -15.30 13.10
C GLY A 60 -0.52 -16.02 13.02
N LYS A 61 0.28 -15.73 12.00
CA LYS A 61 1.66 -16.23 11.88
C LYS A 61 2.57 -15.34 12.73
N LYS A 62 3.03 -15.86 13.87
CA LYS A 62 4.05 -15.24 14.72
C LYS A 62 5.45 -15.68 14.31
#